data_AF-A0A927BCK4-F1
#
_entry.id   AF-A0A927BCK4-F1
#
_cell.length_a   1.000
_cell.length_b   1.000
_cell.length_c   1.000
_cell.angle_alpha   90.00
_cell.angle_beta   90.00
_cell.angle_gamma   90.00
#
_symmetry.space_group_name_H-M   'P 1'
#
loop_
_entity.id
_entity.type
_entity.pdbx_description
1 polymer ?
#
loop_
_entity_poly.entity_id
_entity_poly.type
_entity_poly.pdbx_seq_one_letter_code
_entity_poly.pdbx_strand_id
1 'polypeptide(L)'
;MKSCIVKSAGRALVASCWALQLASCVSTEHEASIVKQEARAIYRPPVAGSRIRVNSRTVLNTVSIAHVFSNPKALDNFTLQLRGPRVLTGQAHFIVTNSAGDTLRHEVLPARALLGESASRDPLASSVRDREIAILQSMNSFFAAGNFSRPAIPTDAAPPTEVDSKIWSALSSDSTAVGFDYPSTGGAERRMAYVRKLRKTIVIDQ
;
A
#
# COMPACT_ATOMS: atom_id res chain seq x y z
N MET A 1 74.50 -23.02 2.24
CA MET A 1 75.08 -23.19 0.89
C MET A 1 75.11 -24.66 0.54
N LYS A 2 74.77 -24.99 -0.73
CA LYS A 2 74.89 -26.28 -1.44
C LYS A 2 73.78 -27.34 -1.24
N SER A 3 72.78 -27.20 -2.12
CA SER A 3 72.14 -28.18 -3.01
C SER A 3 72.27 -29.68 -2.73
N CYS A 4 71.14 -30.40 -2.82
CA CYS A 4 70.92 -31.36 -3.93
C CYS A 4 69.44 -31.81 -4.01
N ILE A 5 68.89 -31.69 -5.21
CA ILE A 5 67.66 -32.32 -5.69
C ILE A 5 68.09 -33.60 -6.43
N VAL A 6 67.33 -34.71 -6.36
CA VAL A 6 66.90 -35.54 -7.52
C VAL A 6 66.16 -36.83 -7.07
N LYS A 7 64.95 -36.93 -7.64
CA LYS A 7 64.02 -38.02 -8.02
C LYS A 7 64.41 -39.51 -7.88
N SER A 8 63.40 -40.30 -7.48
CA SER A 8 63.00 -41.61 -8.05
C SER A 8 61.46 -41.72 -7.92
N ALA A 9 60.65 -41.88 -8.97
CA ALA A 9 60.49 -42.96 -9.96
C ALA A 9 59.80 -44.22 -9.40
N GLY A 10 58.45 -44.19 -9.41
CA GLY A 10 57.58 -45.26 -9.90
C GLY A 10 57.36 -46.54 -9.07
N ARG A 11 56.11 -46.83 -8.71
CA ARG A 11 55.28 -47.86 -9.39
C ARG A 11 53.90 -48.04 -8.71
N ALA A 12 52.90 -48.06 -9.59
CA ALA A 12 51.55 -48.63 -9.55
C ALA A 12 51.06 -49.41 -8.33
N LEU A 13 49.78 -49.20 -7.97
CA LEU A 13 48.79 -50.29 -7.91
C LEU A 13 47.35 -49.74 -7.95
N VAL A 14 46.54 -50.47 -8.71
CA VAL A 14 45.13 -50.28 -9.03
C VAL A 14 44.27 -50.66 -7.82
N ALA A 15 43.26 -49.86 -7.50
CA ALA A 15 42.07 -50.33 -6.80
C ALA A 15 40.85 -49.47 -7.19
N SER A 16 40.01 -50.05 -8.03
CA SER A 16 38.66 -49.62 -8.36
C SER A 16 37.76 -49.63 -7.12
N CYS A 17 37.03 -48.54 -6.87
CA CYS A 17 35.84 -48.57 -6.03
C CYS A 17 34.75 -47.72 -6.71
N TRP A 18 33.74 -48.40 -7.23
CA TRP A 18 32.46 -47.82 -7.64
C TRP A 18 31.64 -47.52 -6.39
N ALA A 19 31.17 -46.28 -6.26
CA ALA A 19 29.95 -45.95 -5.53
C ALA A 19 29.29 -44.70 -6.14
N LEU A 20 28.19 -44.93 -6.86
CA LEU A 20 27.15 -43.94 -7.13
C LEU A 20 26.59 -43.44 -5.79
N GLN A 21 26.48 -42.13 -5.55
CA GLN A 21 25.31 -41.52 -4.91
C GLN A 21 25.08 -40.07 -5.38
N LEU A 22 23.81 -39.79 -5.58
CA LEU A 22 23.15 -38.58 -6.06
C LEU A 22 23.03 -37.51 -4.95
N ALA A 23 22.55 -36.33 -5.38
CA ALA A 23 22.10 -35.15 -4.61
C ALA A 23 23.19 -34.09 -4.36
N SER A 24 22.98 -32.80 -4.63
CA SER A 24 21.72 -32.04 -4.69
C SER A 24 21.88 -30.87 -5.67
N CYS A 25 20.85 -30.64 -6.47
CA CYS A 25 20.65 -29.36 -7.13
C CYS A 25 20.39 -28.32 -6.04
N VAL A 26 21.38 -27.49 -5.72
CA VAL A 26 21.13 -26.20 -5.06
C VAL A 26 20.55 -25.29 -6.14
N SER A 27 19.21 -25.33 -6.26
CA SER A 27 18.45 -24.25 -6.86
C SER A 27 18.57 -23.07 -5.92
N THR A 28 19.48 -22.14 -6.21
CA THR A 28 19.37 -20.78 -5.67
C THR A 28 18.29 -20.08 -6.49
N GLU A 29 17.04 -20.35 -6.12
CA GLU A 29 15.89 -19.52 -6.46
C GLU A 29 16.04 -18.20 -5.70
N HIS A 30 16.89 -17.34 -6.26
CA HIS A 30 16.90 -15.93 -5.93
C HIS A 30 15.66 -15.34 -6.62
N GLU A 31 14.50 -15.47 -5.96
CA GLU A 31 13.30 -14.73 -6.32
C GLU A 31 13.58 -13.25 -6.02
N ALA A 32 14.28 -12.61 -6.95
CA ALA A 32 14.26 -11.17 -7.07
C ALA A 32 12.82 -10.82 -7.45
N SER A 33 12.01 -10.49 -6.44
CA SER A 33 10.72 -9.86 -6.62
C SER A 33 10.95 -8.50 -7.27
N ILE A 34 11.08 -8.50 -8.59
CA ILE A 34 10.82 -7.34 -9.41
C ILE A 34 9.37 -7.00 -9.09
N VAL A 35 9.16 -5.87 -8.40
CA VAL A 35 7.85 -5.25 -8.23
C VAL A 35 7.39 -4.84 -9.62
N LYS A 36 6.83 -5.81 -10.33
CA LYS A 36 6.08 -5.61 -11.55
C LYS A 36 4.76 -5.08 -11.05
N GLN A 37 4.57 -3.78 -11.22
CA GLN A 37 3.31 -3.07 -11.10
C GLN A 37 2.19 -3.95 -11.65
N GLU A 38 1.50 -4.66 -10.76
CA GLU A 38 0.43 -5.58 -11.17
C GLU A 38 -0.68 -4.70 -11.75
N ALA A 39 -0.90 -4.91 -13.04
CA ALA A 39 -2.04 -4.41 -13.76
C ALA A 39 -3.29 -4.62 -12.90
N ARG A 40 -4.06 -3.54 -12.70
CA ARG A 40 -5.39 -3.52 -12.07
C ARG A 40 -6.01 -4.91 -12.12
N ALA A 41 -6.04 -5.62 -10.99
CA ALA A 41 -6.69 -6.92 -10.93
C ALA A 41 -8.16 -6.71 -11.30
N ILE A 42 -8.51 -7.01 -12.55
CA ILE A 42 -9.86 -6.85 -13.06
C ILE A 42 -10.71 -7.80 -12.22
N TYR A 43 -11.60 -7.24 -11.40
CA TYR A 43 -12.50 -8.02 -10.56
C TYR A 43 -13.29 -8.99 -11.45
N ARG A 44 -13.02 -10.29 -11.27
CA ARG A 44 -13.82 -11.36 -11.85
C ARG A 44 -14.82 -11.81 -10.80
N PRO A 45 -16.13 -11.55 -10.98
CA PRO A 45 -17.12 -12.04 -10.04
C PRO A 45 -17.02 -13.58 -9.95
N PRO A 46 -17.27 -14.18 -8.78
CA PRO A 46 -17.33 -15.63 -8.65
C PRO A 46 -18.33 -16.22 -9.64
N VAL A 47 -17.97 -17.34 -10.28
CA VAL A 47 -18.86 -18.04 -11.23
C VAL A 47 -20.16 -18.41 -10.53
N ALA A 48 -21.30 -18.16 -11.18
CA ALA A 48 -22.62 -18.55 -10.67
C ALA A 48 -22.64 -20.06 -10.36
N GLY A 49 -22.91 -20.43 -9.09
CA GLY A 49 -22.86 -21.82 -8.61
C GLY A 49 -21.57 -22.22 -7.89
N SER A 50 -20.53 -21.35 -7.86
CA SER A 50 -19.36 -21.58 -7.00
C SER A 50 -19.75 -21.41 -5.52
N ARG A 51 -19.32 -22.35 -4.66
CA ARG A 51 -19.58 -22.33 -3.20
C ARG A 51 -18.65 -21.37 -2.44
N ILE A 52 -17.99 -20.44 -3.13
CA ILE A 52 -17.15 -19.43 -2.47
C ILE A 52 -18.09 -18.44 -1.80
N ARG A 53 -18.31 -18.61 -0.48
CA ARG A 53 -19.10 -17.67 0.31
C ARG A 53 -18.33 -16.37 0.43
N VAL A 54 -18.79 -15.35 -0.28
CA VAL A 54 -18.35 -13.97 -0.09
C VAL A 54 -18.72 -13.54 1.33
N ASN A 55 -17.75 -13.05 2.09
CA ASN A 55 -17.92 -12.63 3.48
C ASN A 55 -17.32 -11.23 3.70
N SER A 56 -17.32 -10.76 4.94
CA SER A 56 -16.79 -9.42 5.30
C SER A 56 -15.30 -9.23 4.98
N ARG A 57 -14.52 -10.32 4.86
CA ARG A 57 -13.09 -10.30 4.54
C ARG A 57 -12.80 -10.41 3.05
N THR A 58 -13.80 -10.73 2.22
CA THR A 58 -13.59 -10.86 0.77
C THR A 58 -13.22 -9.51 0.18
N VAL A 59 -12.09 -9.44 -0.52
CA VAL A 59 -11.65 -8.24 -1.24
C VAL A 59 -12.36 -8.19 -2.59
N LEU A 60 -13.12 -7.13 -2.81
CA LEU A 60 -13.87 -6.88 -4.04
C LEU A 60 -13.07 -6.03 -5.04
N ASN A 61 -12.27 -5.09 -4.53
CA ASN A 61 -11.41 -4.25 -5.37
C ASN A 61 -10.22 -3.74 -4.55
N THR A 62 -9.09 -3.54 -5.21
CA THR A 62 -7.88 -2.96 -4.63
C THR A 62 -7.32 -1.93 -5.59
N VAL A 63 -7.04 -0.74 -5.08
CA VAL A 63 -6.28 0.31 -5.77
C VAL A 63 -5.08 0.63 -4.92
N SER A 64 -3.91 0.79 -5.54
CA SER A 64 -2.70 1.16 -4.84
C SER A 64 -1.79 2.03 -5.68
N ILE A 65 -1.05 2.92 -5.01
CA ILE A 65 0.01 3.72 -5.63
C ILE A 65 1.23 3.79 -4.70
N ALA A 66 2.41 3.96 -5.28
CA ALA A 66 3.61 4.34 -4.55
C ALA A 66 3.78 5.87 -4.64
N HIS A 67 3.89 6.55 -3.50
CA HIS A 67 4.02 8.01 -3.45
C HIS A 67 4.97 8.45 -2.33
N VAL A 68 5.69 9.56 -2.55
CA VAL A 68 6.53 10.18 -1.52
C VAL A 68 5.62 10.79 -0.45
N PHE A 69 5.77 10.39 0.81
CA PHE A 69 4.95 10.92 1.91
C PHE A 69 5.78 11.10 3.19
N SER A 70 6.20 10.02 3.84
CA SER A 70 6.97 10.05 5.08
C SER A 70 8.43 10.47 4.87
N ASN A 71 9.08 9.97 3.81
CA ASN A 71 10.49 10.23 3.50
C ASN A 71 10.63 10.80 2.08
N PRO A 72 11.32 11.94 1.87
CA PRO A 72 11.51 12.53 0.54
C PRO A 72 12.31 11.66 -0.44
N LYS A 73 13.05 10.66 0.06
CA LYS A 73 13.91 9.78 -0.75
C LYS A 73 13.34 8.38 -0.97
N ALA A 74 12.23 8.04 -0.31
CA ALA A 74 11.63 6.72 -0.38
C ALA A 74 10.14 6.82 -0.69
N LEU A 75 9.63 5.85 -1.43
CA LEU A 75 8.20 5.78 -1.75
C LEU A 75 7.50 4.99 -0.65
N ASP A 76 6.38 5.54 -0.19
CA ASP A 76 5.43 4.85 0.67
C ASP A 76 4.31 4.26 -0.20
N ASN A 77 3.72 3.16 0.25
CA ASN A 77 2.65 2.50 -0.47
C ASN A 77 1.29 2.89 0.12
N PHE A 78 0.44 3.46 -0.72
CA PHE A 78 -0.93 3.82 -0.41
C PHE A 78 -1.84 2.76 -1.03
N THR A 79 -2.67 2.12 -0.21
CA THR A 79 -3.57 1.06 -0.65
C THR A 79 -4.98 1.32 -0.16
N LEU A 80 -5.95 1.24 -1.06
CA LEU A 80 -7.38 1.25 -0.76
C LEU A 80 -7.99 -0.08 -1.17
N GLN A 81 -8.52 -0.82 -0.20
CA GLN A 81 -9.16 -2.11 -0.45
C GLN A 81 -10.64 -2.06 -0.09
N LEU A 82 -11.51 -2.33 -1.06
CA LEU A 82 -12.92 -2.53 -0.80
C LEU A 82 -13.14 -3.99 -0.39
N ARG A 83 -13.62 -4.19 0.83
CA ARG A 83 -13.89 -5.51 1.41
C ARG A 83 -15.36 -5.67 1.78
N GLY A 84 -15.90 -6.86 1.57
CA GLY A 84 -17.25 -7.21 1.99
C GLY A 84 -18.04 -8.01 0.97
N PRO A 85 -19.31 -8.33 1.29
CA PRO A 85 -20.17 -9.12 0.41
C PRO A 85 -20.71 -8.35 -0.80
N ARG A 86 -20.80 -7.03 -0.72
CA ARG A 86 -21.33 -6.14 -1.75
C ARG A 86 -20.62 -4.79 -1.71
N VAL A 87 -20.55 -4.10 -2.85
CA VAL A 87 -19.87 -2.80 -2.96
C VAL A 87 -20.51 -1.76 -2.04
N LEU A 88 -21.84 -1.60 -2.07
CA LEU A 88 -22.55 -0.57 -1.30
C LEU A 88 -22.57 -0.74 0.21
N THR A 89 -22.37 -1.96 0.70
CA THR A 89 -22.36 -2.30 2.14
C THR A 89 -20.98 -2.73 2.61
N GLY A 90 -19.98 -2.63 1.73
CA GLY A 90 -18.60 -2.97 2.04
C GLY A 90 -17.91 -1.90 2.87
N GLN A 91 -16.68 -2.22 3.25
CA GLN A 91 -15.76 -1.34 3.95
C GLN A 91 -14.54 -1.08 3.07
N ALA A 92 -14.17 0.18 2.93
CA ALA A 92 -12.95 0.61 2.28
C ALA A 92 -11.83 0.72 3.32
N HIS A 93 -10.86 -0.17 3.26
CA HIS A 93 -9.66 -0.17 4.08
C HIS A 93 -8.62 0.70 3.42
N PHE A 94 -8.40 1.89 3.98
CA PHE A 94 -7.32 2.78 3.57
C PHE A 94 -6.09 2.48 4.43
N ILE A 95 -5.00 2.07 3.78
CA ILE A 95 -3.77 1.61 4.43
C ILE A 95 -2.61 2.38 3.80
N VAL A 96 -1.73 2.91 4.64
CA VAL A 96 -0.48 3.53 4.22
C VAL A 96 0.66 2.82 4.93
N THR A 97 1.62 2.30 4.16
CA THR A 97 2.82 1.65 4.69
C THR A 97 4.06 2.39 4.23
N ASN A 98 5.04 2.54 5.12
CA ASN A 98 6.32 3.14 4.75
C ASN A 98 7.16 2.18 3.89
N SER A 99 8.30 2.67 3.39
CA SER A 99 9.26 1.84 2.65
C SER A 99 9.89 0.70 3.45
N ALA A 100 9.81 0.73 4.79
CA ALA A 100 10.29 -0.35 5.66
C ALA A 100 9.22 -1.43 5.92
N GLY A 101 7.98 -1.22 5.48
CA GLY A 101 6.84 -2.12 5.72
C GLY A 101 6.01 -1.79 6.96
N ASP A 102 6.35 -0.75 7.72
CA ASP A 102 5.55 -0.33 8.88
C ASP A 102 4.27 0.36 8.43
N THR A 103 3.17 0.07 9.13
CA THR A 103 1.89 0.75 8.89
C THR A 103 1.91 2.15 9.49
N LEU A 104 1.91 3.17 8.64
CA LEU A 104 1.81 4.58 9.04
C LEU A 104 0.38 4.98 9.38
N ARG A 105 -0.59 4.36 8.70
CA ARG A 105 -2.01 4.58 8.92
C ARG A 105 -2.80 3.36 8.45
N HIS A 106 -3.82 3.00 9.22
CA HIS A 106 -4.88 2.12 8.76
C HIS A 106 -6.21 2.70 9.24
N GLU A 107 -7.08 3.05 8.27
CA GLU A 107 -8.41 3.56 8.51
C GLU A 107 -9.44 2.71 7.76
N VAL A 108 -10.61 2.54 8.37
CA VAL A 108 -11.72 1.78 7.79
C VAL A 108 -12.89 2.75 7.57
N LEU A 109 -13.23 2.95 6.31
CA LEU A 109 -14.31 3.83 5.88
C LEU A 109 -15.49 2.97 5.38
N PRO A 110 -16.75 3.36 5.60
CA PRO A 110 -17.84 2.74 4.88
C PRO A 110 -17.66 3.01 3.38
N ALA A 111 -17.94 2.04 2.51
CA ALA A 111 -17.81 2.24 1.06
C ALA A 111 -18.62 3.43 0.53
N ARG A 112 -19.72 3.76 1.21
CA ARG A 112 -20.57 4.92 0.92
C ARG A 112 -19.89 6.27 1.15
N ALA A 113 -18.84 6.33 1.97
CA ALA A 113 -18.05 7.56 2.12
C ALA A 113 -17.30 7.94 0.83
N LEU A 114 -17.11 6.98 -0.09
CA LEU A 114 -16.52 7.25 -1.41
C LEU A 114 -17.55 7.81 -2.42
N LEU A 115 -18.83 7.89 -2.04
CA LEU A 115 -19.82 8.59 -2.85
C LEU A 115 -19.61 10.09 -2.70
N GLY A 116 -19.70 10.82 -3.82
CA GLY A 116 -19.72 12.29 -3.77
C GLY A 116 -20.87 12.82 -2.91
N GLU A 117 -20.74 14.05 -2.43
CA GLU A 117 -21.66 14.67 -1.46
C GLU A 117 -23.14 14.60 -1.89
N SER A 118 -23.41 14.79 -3.19
CA SER A 118 -24.76 14.72 -3.77
C SER A 118 -25.39 13.33 -3.68
N ALA A 119 -24.63 12.27 -4.00
CA ALA A 119 -25.11 10.89 -3.94
C ALA A 119 -25.21 10.34 -2.51
N SER A 120 -24.54 10.98 -1.55
CA SER A 120 -24.66 10.68 -0.13
C SER A 120 -25.91 11.33 0.48
N ARG A 121 -26.21 12.58 0.10
CA ARG A 121 -27.33 13.37 0.64
C ARG A 121 -28.70 12.87 0.17
N ASP A 122 -28.80 12.44 -1.08
CA ASP A 122 -30.01 11.83 -1.63
C ASP A 122 -29.70 10.40 -2.14
N PRO A 123 -29.82 9.37 -1.27
CA PRO A 123 -30.17 8.00 -1.69
C PRO A 123 -31.48 8.09 -2.51
N LEU A 124 -32.15 7.09 -3.04
CA LEU A 124 -33.38 7.30 -3.88
C LEU A 124 -33.16 8.06 -5.22
N ALA A 125 -32.44 9.19 -5.29
CA ALA A 125 -32.19 9.94 -6.54
C ALA A 125 -31.32 9.18 -7.57
N SER A 126 -30.58 8.16 -7.12
CA SER A 126 -29.74 7.32 -7.97
C SER A 126 -30.04 5.84 -7.78
N SER A 127 -29.92 5.04 -8.84
CA SER A 127 -30.13 3.60 -8.75
C SER A 127 -29.02 2.93 -7.90
N VAL A 128 -29.31 1.73 -7.39
CA VAL A 128 -28.30 0.92 -6.66
C VAL A 128 -27.06 0.69 -7.53
N ARG A 129 -27.27 0.40 -8.82
CA ARG A 129 -26.18 0.10 -9.75
C ARG A 129 -25.30 1.33 -10.01
N ASP A 130 -25.90 2.50 -10.16
CA ASP A 130 -25.15 3.74 -10.41
C ASP A 130 -24.28 4.10 -9.22
N ARG A 131 -24.77 3.91 -7.99
CA ARG A 131 -23.98 4.15 -6.78
C ARG A 131 -22.82 3.17 -6.64
N GLU A 132 -23.01 1.90 -7.00
CA GLU A 132 -21.88 0.95 -7.03
C GLU A 132 -20.82 1.36 -8.04
N ILE A 133 -21.23 1.81 -9.24
CA ILE A 133 -20.31 2.31 -10.27
C ILE A 133 -19.57 3.55 -9.75
N ALA A 134 -20.27 4.50 -9.13
CA ALA A 134 -19.68 5.70 -8.56
C ALA A 134 -18.64 5.37 -7.48
N ILE A 135 -18.91 4.42 -6.58
CA ILE A 135 -17.91 3.97 -5.58
C ILE A 135 -16.66 3.43 -6.26
N LEU A 136 -16.81 2.55 -7.26
CA LEU A 136 -15.67 1.96 -7.98
C LEU A 136 -14.88 3.01 -8.78
N GLN A 137 -15.56 4.02 -9.34
CA GLN A 137 -14.93 5.16 -9.99
C GLN A 137 -14.14 6.01 -8.99
N SER A 138 -14.76 6.38 -7.86
CA SER A 138 -14.10 7.12 -6.79
C SER A 138 -12.88 6.37 -6.24
N MET A 139 -12.93 5.04 -6.13
CA MET A 139 -11.74 4.25 -5.77
C MET A 139 -10.60 4.44 -6.77
N ASN A 140 -10.88 4.48 -8.07
CA ASN A 140 -9.87 4.64 -9.11
C ASN A 140 -9.23 6.03 -9.11
N SER A 141 -9.96 7.05 -8.68
CA SER A 141 -9.46 8.43 -8.53
C SER A 141 -9.07 8.78 -7.09
N PHE A 142 -9.17 7.85 -6.14
CA PHE A 142 -8.93 8.12 -4.72
C PHE A 142 -7.50 8.63 -4.46
N PHE A 143 -6.53 8.10 -5.19
CA PHE A 143 -5.13 8.54 -5.15
C PHE A 143 -4.75 9.41 -6.36
N ALA A 144 -5.69 10.19 -6.88
CA ALA A 144 -5.38 11.15 -7.94
C ALA A 144 -4.34 12.17 -7.45
N ALA A 145 -3.46 12.63 -8.35
CA ALA A 145 -2.41 13.59 -8.01
C ALA A 145 -2.95 14.89 -7.38
N GLY A 146 -4.18 15.31 -7.74
CA GLY A 146 -4.84 16.48 -7.17
C GLY A 146 -5.20 16.35 -5.69
N ASN A 147 -5.28 15.13 -5.16
CA ASN A 147 -5.53 14.87 -3.73
C ASN A 147 -4.24 14.95 -2.91
N PHE A 148 -3.08 15.13 -3.55
CA PHE A 148 -1.81 15.32 -2.87
C PHE A 148 -1.38 16.77 -2.94
N SER A 149 -1.10 17.38 -1.80
CA SER A 149 -0.67 18.78 -1.70
C SER A 149 0.72 18.92 -1.10
N ARG A 150 1.47 19.92 -1.56
CA ARG A 150 2.74 20.33 -0.96
C ARG A 150 2.82 21.87 -0.97
N PRO A 151 2.95 22.54 0.19
CA PRO A 151 3.06 21.98 1.54
C PRO A 151 1.78 21.25 1.99
N ALA A 152 1.93 20.37 2.98
CA ALA A 152 0.80 19.62 3.55
C ALA A 152 -0.30 20.55 4.08
N ILE A 153 0.08 21.69 4.65
CA ILE A 153 -0.85 22.70 5.15
C ILE A 153 -0.51 24.03 4.43
N PRO A 154 -1.51 24.82 4.01
CA PRO A 154 -1.29 26.19 3.57
C PRO A 154 -0.54 27.01 4.63
N THR A 155 0.32 27.93 4.22
CA THR A 155 1.14 28.74 5.15
C THR A 155 0.31 29.59 6.10
N ASP A 156 -0.88 29.99 5.67
CA ASP A 156 -1.77 30.90 6.41
C ASP A 156 -2.89 30.16 7.16
N ALA A 157 -2.85 28.83 7.20
CA ALA A 157 -3.86 28.05 7.89
C ALA A 157 -3.74 28.23 9.42
N ALA A 158 -4.88 28.44 10.07
CA ALA A 158 -4.96 28.45 11.52
C ALA A 158 -4.83 27.01 12.07
N PRO A 159 -4.20 26.84 13.25
CA PRO A 159 -4.18 25.54 13.93
C PRO A 159 -5.61 25.12 14.30
N PRO A 160 -6.04 23.91 13.91
CA PRO A 160 -7.30 23.34 14.35
C PRO A 160 -7.22 23.02 15.85
N THR A 161 -8.37 23.03 16.53
CA THR A 161 -8.44 22.91 18.00
C THR A 161 -8.00 21.52 18.47
N GLU A 162 -8.13 20.52 17.59
CA GLU A 162 -7.84 19.12 17.85
C GLU A 162 -6.35 18.78 17.73
N VAL A 163 -5.54 19.63 17.10
CA VAL A 163 -4.12 19.36 16.85
C VAL A 163 -3.24 20.13 17.84
N ASP A 164 -2.38 19.37 18.52
CA ASP A 164 -1.39 19.92 19.45
C ASP A 164 -0.48 20.97 18.78
N SER A 165 -0.21 22.07 19.48
CA SER A 165 0.54 23.22 18.95
C SER A 165 1.97 22.86 18.53
N LYS A 166 2.62 21.89 19.20
CA LYS A 166 3.96 21.40 18.84
C LYS A 166 3.92 20.59 17.56
N ILE A 167 2.89 19.75 17.40
CA ILE A 167 2.64 18.99 16.17
C ILE A 167 2.38 19.97 15.01
N TRP A 168 1.50 20.93 15.22
CA TRP A 168 1.16 21.95 14.22
C TRP A 168 2.39 22.75 13.79
N SER A 169 3.15 23.29 14.75
CA SER A 169 4.39 24.04 14.48
C SER A 169 5.44 23.19 13.76
N ALA A 170 5.60 21.92 14.15
CA ALA A 170 6.53 21.03 13.47
C ALA A 170 6.12 20.78 12.01
N LEU A 171 4.83 20.61 11.75
CA LEU A 171 4.29 20.38 10.40
C LEU A 171 4.33 21.66 9.54
N SER A 172 3.93 22.81 10.08
CA SER A 172 3.96 24.09 9.36
C SER A 172 5.38 24.54 9.03
N SER A 173 6.37 24.17 9.86
CA SER A 173 7.78 24.43 9.58
C SER A 173 8.38 23.58 8.46
N ASP A 174 7.73 22.47 8.06
CA ASP A 174 8.20 21.59 6.97
C ASP A 174 7.43 21.87 5.68
N SER A 175 7.96 22.79 4.85
CA SER A 175 7.37 23.12 3.54
C SER A 175 7.42 21.97 2.53
N THR A 176 8.17 20.90 2.83
CA THR A 176 8.29 19.72 1.98
C THR A 176 7.41 18.56 2.45
N ALA A 177 6.63 18.75 3.52
CA ALA A 177 5.63 17.80 3.96
C ALA A 177 4.53 17.67 2.90
N VAL A 178 4.06 16.44 2.70
CA VAL A 178 2.98 16.12 1.75
C VAL A 178 1.70 15.91 2.53
N GLY A 179 0.62 16.54 2.08
CA GLY A 179 -0.75 16.32 2.54
C GLY A 179 -1.49 15.40 1.57
N PHE A 180 -2.42 14.61 2.09
CA PHE A 180 -3.31 13.78 1.29
C PHE A 180 -4.76 14.00 1.73
N ASP A 181 -5.59 14.45 0.80
CA ASP A 181 -7.02 14.73 1.01
C ASP A 181 -7.88 13.53 0.64
N TYR A 182 -8.81 13.18 1.52
CA TYR A 182 -9.70 12.04 1.33
C TYR A 182 -11.03 12.25 2.08
N PRO A 183 -12.12 11.60 1.61
CA PRO A 183 -13.42 11.74 2.24
C PRO A 183 -13.48 11.03 3.61
N SER A 184 -14.16 11.67 4.55
CA SER A 184 -14.50 11.16 5.87
C SER A 184 -15.83 10.43 5.90
N THR A 185 -16.07 9.72 7.01
CA THR A 185 -17.40 9.21 7.37
C THR A 185 -18.31 10.40 7.67
N GLY A 186 -19.13 10.81 6.69
CA GLY A 186 -20.03 11.97 6.81
C GLY A 186 -19.93 12.96 5.65
N GLY A 187 -19.01 12.75 4.70
CA GLY A 187 -18.88 13.60 3.50
C GLY A 187 -17.97 14.82 3.69
N ALA A 188 -17.52 15.10 4.92
CA ALA A 188 -16.47 16.08 5.17
C ALA A 188 -15.13 15.59 4.58
N GLU A 189 -14.30 16.51 4.10
CA GLU A 189 -12.95 16.20 3.64
C GLU A 189 -11.99 16.16 4.83
N ARG A 190 -11.04 15.23 4.77
CA ARG A 190 -9.98 15.06 5.76
C ARG A 190 -8.65 15.14 5.07
N ARG A 191 -7.70 15.80 5.73
CA ARG A 191 -6.31 15.84 5.30
C ARG A 191 -5.43 15.01 6.22
N MET A 192 -4.72 14.05 5.64
CA MET A 192 -3.66 13.32 6.32
C MET A 192 -2.30 13.93 6.01
N ALA A 193 -1.44 14.09 7.02
CA ALA A 193 -0.09 14.60 6.86
C ALA A 193 0.90 13.85 7.76
N TYR A 194 2.17 13.78 7.34
CA TYR A 194 3.22 13.14 8.14
C TYR A 194 4.18 14.17 8.74
N VAL A 195 4.29 14.17 10.07
CA VAL A 195 5.20 15.05 10.82
C VAL A 195 6.53 14.34 11.01
N ARG A 196 7.49 14.59 10.12
CA ARG A 196 8.79 13.89 10.08
C ARG A 196 9.59 13.99 11.38
N LYS A 197 9.62 15.19 11.98
CA LYS A 197 10.32 15.45 13.25
C LYS A 197 9.83 14.56 14.39
N LEU A 198 8.55 14.20 14.37
CA LEU A 198 7.89 13.38 15.39
C LEU A 198 7.61 11.95 14.91
N ARG A 199 7.94 11.63 13.65
CA ARG A 199 7.66 10.37 12.97
C ARG A 199 6.21 9.90 13.11
N LYS A 200 5.27 10.84 13.04
CA LYS A 200 3.84 10.59 13.33
C LYS A 200 2.96 11.08 12.19
N THR A 201 1.97 10.27 11.83
CA THR A 201 0.87 10.65 10.93
C THR A 201 -0.23 11.35 11.71
N ILE A 202 -0.73 12.46 11.19
CA ILE A 202 -1.87 13.19 11.75
C ILE A 202 -2.98 13.32 10.71
N VAL A 203 -4.21 13.49 11.18
CA VAL A 203 -5.38 13.76 10.37
C VAL A 203 -6.00 15.06 10.86
N ILE A 204 -6.34 15.93 9.92
CA ILE A 204 -6.94 17.24 10.13
C ILE A 204 -8.30 17.20 9.43
N ASP A 205 -9.38 17.46 10.16
CA ASP A 205 -10.69 17.68 9.54
C ASP A 205 -10.67 19.07 8.87
N GLN A 206 -11.15 19.17 7.62
CA GLN A 206 -11.20 20.41 6.85
C GLN A 206 -12.57 21.10 6.92
#